data_AF-A0A1I4RVU8-F1
#
_entry.id   AF-A0A1I4RVU8-F1
#
_cell.length_a   1.000
_cell.length_b   1.000
_cell.length_c   1.000
_cell.angle_alpha   90.00
_cell.angle_beta   90.00
_cell.angle_gamma   90.00
#
_symmetry.space_group_name_H-M   'P 1'
#
loop_
_entity.id
_entity.type
_entity.pdbx_description
1 polymer ?
#
loop_
_entity_poly.entity_id
_entity_poly.type
_entity_poly.pdbx_seq_one_letter_code
_entity_poly.pdbx_strand_id
1 'polypeptide(L)' 'MSTSFFIVKVSHDYESGMWIAVCDEIGLATESETYEGLTERVWEIAPEIAAENDIDVSIDSMIISFQQNQTVKDRIPL' A
#
# COMPACT_ATOMS: atom_id res chain seq x y z
N MET A 1 -22.62 8.20 5.60
CA MET A 1 -21.22 8.16 5.12
C MET A 1 -21.01 6.80 4.47
N SER A 2 -20.51 6.79 3.24
CA SER A 2 -20.17 5.54 2.56
C SER A 2 -18.78 5.12 2.98
N THR A 3 -18.60 3.85 3.35
CA THR A 3 -17.28 3.28 3.62
C THR A 3 -16.47 3.20 2.33
N SER A 4 -15.22 3.67 2.35
CA SER A 4 -14.31 3.59 1.21
C SER A 4 -13.30 2.47 1.45
N PHE A 5 -13.21 1.55 0.49
CA PHE A 5 -12.38 0.36 0.60
C PHE A 5 -11.31 0.40 -0.50
N PHE A 6 -10.04 0.24 -0.12
CA PHE A 6 -8.91 0.27 -1.04
C PHE A 6 -8.07 -0.99 -0.92
N ILE A 7 -7.61 -1.51 -2.07
CA ILE A 7 -6.67 -2.62 -2.12
C ILE A 7 -5.27 -2.05 -2.34
N VAL A 8 -4.39 -2.25 -1.35
CA VAL A 8 -2.97 -1.93 -1.44
C VAL A 8 -2.23 -3.21 -1.78
N LYS A 9 -1.66 -3.27 -2.99
CA LYS A 9 -0.81 -4.37 -3.43
C LYS A 9 0.54 -4.20 -2.77
N VAL A 10 1.01 -5.26 -2.10
CA VAL A 10 2.31 -5.27 -1.43
C VAL A 10 3.22 -6.31 -2.08
N SER A 11 4.47 -5.96 -2.32
CA SER A 11 5.51 -6.89 -2.77
C SER A 11 6.81 -6.62 -2.04
N HIS A 12 7.66 -7.63 -1.91
CA HIS A 12 9.02 -7.45 -1.44
C HIS A 12 9.96 -7.49 -2.64
N ASP A 13 10.68 -6.40 -2.87
CA ASP A 13 11.75 -6.34 -3.86
C ASP A 13 13.06 -6.80 -3.21
N TYR A 14 13.55 -7.97 -3.63
CA TYR A 14 14.77 -8.55 -3.08
C TYR A 14 16.05 -7.89 -3.61
N GLU A 15 16.00 -7.18 -4.73
CA GLU A 15 17.17 -6.49 -5.26
C GLU A 15 17.50 -5.25 -4.40
N SER A 16 16.47 -4.52 -3.99
CA SER A 16 16.60 -3.37 -3.08
C SER A 16 16.50 -3.74 -1.60
N GLY A 17 15.91 -4.89 -1.26
CA GLY A 17 15.60 -5.27 0.12
C GLY A 17 14.42 -4.49 0.71
N MET A 18 13.57 -3.89 -0.13
CA MET A 18 12.48 -3.01 0.27
C MET A 18 11.13 -3.70 0.10
N TRP A 19 10.23 -3.43 1.03
CA TRP A 19 8.81 -3.64 0.83
C TRP A 19 8.22 -2.47 0.06
N ILE A 20 7.36 -2.77 -0.91
CA ILE A 20 6.73 -1.80 -1.81
C ILE A 20 5.21 -1.94 -1.68
N ALA A 21 4.51 -0.81 -1.54
CA ALA A 21 3.05 -0.71 -1.55
C ALA A 21 2.59 0.15 -2.73
N VAL A 22 1.60 -0.34 -3.47
CA VAL A 22 0.94 0.40 -4.56
C VAL A 22 -0.57 0.27 -4.44
N CYS A 23 -1.29 1.39 -4.54
CA CYS A 23 -2.74 1.42 -4.71
C CYS A 23 -3.10 2.31 -5.88
N ASP A 24 -3.46 1.68 -7.01
CA ASP A 24 -3.76 2.36 -8.27
C ASP A 24 -4.99 3.28 -8.12
N GLU A 25 -5.96 2.91 -7.27
CA GLU A 25 -7.21 3.64 -7.08
C GLU A 25 -7.00 5.03 -6.49
N ILE A 26 -6.08 5.18 -5.54
CA ILE A 26 -5.76 6.46 -4.90
C ILE A 26 -4.47 7.09 -5.43
N GLY A 27 -3.74 6.41 -6.32
CA GLY A 27 -2.44 6.88 -6.80
C GLY A 27 -1.32 6.78 -5.77
N LEU A 28 -1.43 5.88 -4.78
CA LEU A 28 -0.43 5.69 -3.73
C LEU A 28 0.69 4.77 -4.20
N ALA A 29 1.93 5.19 -3.98
CA ALA A 29 3.13 4.36 -4.09
C ALA A 29 4.10 4.74 -2.97
N THR A 30 4.56 3.75 -2.19
CA THR A 30 5.56 3.96 -1.12
C THR A 30 6.34 2.70 -0.83
N GLU A 31 7.46 2.85 -0.12
CA GLU A 31 8.33 1.75 0.30
C GLU A 31 8.77 1.86 1.77
N SER A 32 9.22 0.74 2.34
CA SER A 32 9.82 0.66 3.67
C SER A 32 10.68 -0.60 3.82
N GLU A 33 11.65 -0.60 4.73
CA GLU A 33 12.53 -1.74 4.99
C GLU A 33 11.79 -2.94 5.62
N THR A 34 10.66 -2.69 6.29
CA THR A 34 9.85 -3.72 6.94
C THR A 34 8.41 -3.67 6.46
N TYR A 35 7.72 -4.82 6.51
CA TYR A 35 6.30 -4.89 6.17
C TYR A 35 5.48 -4.01 7.11
N GLU A 36 5.78 -4.06 8.41
CA GLU A 36 5.12 -3.25 9.43
C GLU A 36 5.32 -1.75 9.14
N GLY A 37 6.56 -1.32 8.89
CA GLY A 37 6.87 0.07 8.55
C GLY A 37 6.20 0.51 7.24
N LEU A 38 6.04 -0.40 6.27
CA LEU A 38 5.28 -0.12 5.06
C LEU A 38 3.81 0.15 5.39
N THR A 39 3.17 -0.70 6.19
CA THR A 39 1.75 -0.55 6.54
C THR A 39 1.49 0.74 7.33
N GLU A 40 2.39 1.12 8.24
CA GLU A 40 2.32 2.39 8.97
C GLU A 40 2.40 3.57 8.02
N ARG A 41 3.39 3.56 7.11
CA ARG A 41 3.58 4.63 6.12
C ARG A 41 2.41 4.75 5.16
N VAL A 42 1.80 3.64 4.75
CA VAL A 42 0.58 3.65 3.93
C VAL A 42 -0.56 4.36 4.65
N TRP A 43 -0.78 4.07 5.93
CA TRP A 43 -1.81 4.76 6.72
C TRP A 43 -1.54 6.25 6.91
N GLU A 44 -0.27 6.63 7.04
CA GLU A 44 0.14 8.03 7.17
C GLU A 44 -0.22 8.85 5.92
N ILE A 45 0.05 8.30 4.72
CA ILE A 45 -0.06 9.08 3.47
C ILE A 45 -1.36 8.83 2.69
N ALA A 46 -2.05 7.70 2.89
CA ALA A 46 -3.24 7.36 2.08
C ALA A 46 -4.35 8.44 2.07
N PRO A 47 -4.68 9.09 3.20
CA PRO A 47 -5.69 10.15 3.19
C PRO A 47 -5.25 11.39 2.41
N GLU A 48 -3.99 11.80 2.57
CA GLU A 48 -3.41 12.96 1.87
C GLU A 48 -3.37 12.70 0.36
N ILE A 49 -2.86 11.53 -0.04
CA ILE A 49 -2.76 11.13 -1.45
C ILE A 49 -4.12 11.01 -2.12
N ALA A 50 -5.13 10.51 -1.40
CA ALA A 50 -6.49 10.45 -1.92
C ALA A 50 -7.09 11.86 -2.10
N ALA A 51 -6.86 12.78 -1.16
CA ALA A 51 -7.31 14.17 -1.27
C ALA A 51 -6.65 14.92 -2.43
N GLU A 52 -5.34 14.74 -2.64
CA GLU A 52 -4.59 15.34 -3.77
C GLU A 52 -5.07 14.81 -5.13
N ASN A 53 -5.71 13.64 -5.16
CA ASN A 53 -6.29 13.02 -6.36
C ASN A 53 -7.82 13.18 -6.46
N ASP A 54 -8.41 14.14 -5.74
CA ASP A 54 -9.85 14.46 -5.74
C ASP A 54 -10.76 13.30 -5.30
N ILE A 55 -10.26 12.39 -4.46
CA ILE A 55 -11.02 11.27 -3.91
C ILE A 55 -11.52 11.68 -2.52
N ASP A 56 -12.84 11.85 -2.39
CA ASP A 56 -13.48 12.15 -1.11
C ASP A 56 -13.49 10.92 -0.21
N VAL A 57 -12.63 10.92 0.80
CA VAL A 57 -12.49 9.85 1.79
C VAL A 57 -12.47 10.41 3.20
N SER A 58 -13.40 9.93 4.02
CA SER A 58 -13.29 10.10 5.46
C SER A 58 -12.33 9.06 6.04
N ILE A 59 -11.33 9.53 6.79
CA ILE A 59 -10.39 8.68 7.54
C ILE A 59 -11.15 7.71 8.46
N ASP A 60 -12.22 8.17 9.10
CA ASP A 60 -13.01 7.37 10.05
C ASP A 60 -13.76 6.20 9.39
N SER A 61 -13.87 6.19 8.06
CA SER A 61 -14.54 5.15 7.29
C SER A 61 -13.67 4.53 6.20
N MET A 62 -12.38 4.83 6.20
CA MET A 62 -11.41 4.25 5.26
C MET A 62 -11.03 2.84 5.72
N ILE A 63 -11.10 1.88 4.79
CA ILE A 63 -10.64 0.51 5.00
C ILE A 63 -9.55 0.20 3.97
N ILE A 64 -8.39 -0.21 4.45
CA ILE A 64 -7.28 -0.65 3.61
C ILE A 64 -7.10 -2.15 3.75
N SER A 65 -7.08 -2.86 2.62
CA SER A 65 -6.73 -4.27 2.53
C SER A 65 -5.34 -4.41 1.91
N PHE A 66 -4.39 -4.90 2.70
CA PHE A 66 -3.05 -5.20 2.22
C PHE A 66 -3.04 -6.59 1.57
N GLN A 67 -2.80 -6.63 0.25
CA GLN A 67 -2.70 -7.87 -0.51
C GLN A 67 -1.25 -8.09 -0.93
N GLN A 68 -0.58 -8.99 -0.21
CA GLN A 68 0.79 -9.35 -0.53
C GLN A 68 0.84 -10.30 -1.74
N ASN A 69 1.48 -9.84 -2.81
CA ASN A 69 1.80 -10.64 -3.98
C ASN A 69 3.24 -11.15 -3.89
N GLN A 70 3.43 -12.40 -4.31
CA GLN A 70 4.73 -13.06 -4.33
C GLN A 70 4.81 -13.91 -5.59
N THR A 71 6.00 -13.95 -6.18
CA THR A 71 6.35 -14.80 -7.31
C THR A 71 7.28 -15.94 -6.85
N VAL A 72 7.49 -16.94 -7.70
CA VAL A 72 8.43 -18.03 -7.40
C VAL A 72 9.85 -17.50 -7.21
N LYS A 73 10.24 -16.47 -7.97
CA LYS A 73 11.55 -15.81 -7.85
C LYS A 73 11.74 -15.15 -6.49
N ASP A 74 10.64 -14.66 -5.91
CA ASP A 74 10.61 -14.05 -4.57
C ASP A 74 10.75 -15.07 -3.44
N ARG A 75 10.61 -16.37 -3.71
CA ARG A 75 10.67 -17.41 -2.68
C ARG A 75 11.82 -18.39 -2.85
N ILE A 76 12.32 -18.51 -4.08
CA ILE A 76 13.37 -19.43 -4.43
C ILE A 76 14.47 -18.61 -5.11
N PRO A 77 15.60 -18.34 -4.43
CA PRO A 77 16.77 -17.81 -5.09
C PRO A 77 17.24 -18.88 -6.08
N LEU A 78 17.08 -18.59 -7.38
CA LEU A 78 17.60 -19.41 -8.47
C LEU A 78 19.09 -19.15 -8.66
#